data_AF-A0A8S4SP24-F1
#
_entry.id   AF-A0A8S4SP24-F1
#
_cell.length_a   1.000
_cell.length_b   1.000
_cell.length_c   1.000
_cell.angle_alpha   90.00
_cell.angle_beta   90.00
_cell.angle_gamma   90.00
#
_symmetry.space_group_name_H-M   'P 1'
#
loop_
_entity.id
_entity.type
_entity.pdbx_description
1 polymer ?
#
loop_
_entity_poly.entity_id
_entity_poly.type
_entity_poly.pdbx_seq_one_letter_code
_entity_poly.pdbx_strand_id
1 'polypeptide(L)' 'MRIDPRYPFQNQTKACYDNYCDFYRCTRLLGEVDDCKIFKRYFQTICPNFWIEHWDELRGKGAFPGPI' A
#
# COMPACT_ATOMS: atom_id res chain seq x y z
N MET A 1 -14.49 0.95 -7.73
CA MET A 1 -13.05 0.62 -7.71
C MET A 1 -12.54 0.67 -9.14
N ARG A 2 -11.77 1.69 -9.51
CA ARG A 2 -11.23 1.82 -10.87
C ARG A 2 -10.04 0.87 -11.01
N ILE A 3 -9.99 0.09 -12.09
CA ILE A 3 -8.85 -0.77 -12.42
C ILE A 3 -7.66 0.14 -12.71
N ASP A 4 -6.56 -0.07 -12.00
CA ASP A 4 -5.31 0.64 -12.23
C ASP A 4 -4.67 0.10 -13.52
N PRO A 5 -4.51 0.91 -14.58
CA PRO A 5 -3.92 0.47 -15.84
C PRO A 5 -2.47 -0.05 -15.70
N ARG A 6 -1.77 0.28 -14.60
CA ARG A 6 -0.43 -0.24 -14.29
C ARG A 6 -0.43 -1.75 -14.01
N TYR A 7 -1.57 -2.31 -13.59
CA TYR A 7 -1.71 -3.73 -13.23
C TYR A 7 -2.88 -4.38 -14.00
N PRO A 8 -2.75 -4.56 -15.33
CA PRO A 8 -3.82 -5.10 -16.17
C PRO A 8 -4.03 -6.61 -16.03
N PHE A 9 -3.10 -7.32 -15.40
CA PHE A 9 -3.11 -8.77 -15.28
C PHE A 9 -3.92 -9.24 -14.07
N GLN A 10 -4.37 -10.51 -14.08
CA GLN A 10 -5.11 -11.09 -12.97
C GLN A 10 -4.30 -11.15 -11.66
N ASN A 11 -2.97 -11.24 -11.76
CA ASN A 11 -2.10 -11.19 -10.59
C ASN A 11 -1.98 -9.75 -10.05
N GLN A 12 -2.63 -9.51 -8.91
CA GLN A 12 -2.68 -8.20 -8.25
C GLN A 12 -1.71 -8.07 -7.06
N THR A 13 -0.77 -9.00 -6.88
CA THR A 13 0.23 -8.95 -5.79
C THR A 13 1.04 -7.66 -5.84
N LYS A 14 1.48 -7.25 -7.04
CA LYS A 14 2.23 -6.00 -7.23
C LYS A 14 1.38 -4.77 -6.94
N ALA A 15 0.10 -4.78 -7.37
CA ALA A 15 -0.84 -3.70 -7.07
C ALA A 15 -1.03 -3.52 -5.57
N CYS A 16 -1.21 -4.62 -4.82
CA CYS A 16 -1.30 -4.60 -3.38
C CYS A 16 -0.05 -3.96 -2.72
N TYR A 17 1.14 -4.46 -3.05
CA TYR A 17 2.39 -3.99 -2.47
C TYR A 17 2.70 -2.52 -2.79
N ASP A 18 2.52 -2.11 -4.06
CA ASP A 18 2.80 -0.74 -4.48
C ASP A 18 1.82 0.24 -3.82
N ASN A 19 0.52 -0.07 -3.75
CA ASN A 19 -0.45 0.79 -3.05
C ASN A 19 -0.17 0.91 -1.54
N TYR A 20 0.32 -0.16 -0.90
CA TYR A 20 0.73 -0.11 0.50
C TYR A 20 1.92 0.84 0.69
N CYS A 21 2.95 0.72 -0.15
CA CYS A 21 4.12 1.60 -0.09
C CYS A 21 3.75 3.05 -0.41
N ASP A 22 2.92 3.28 -1.43
CA ASP A 22 2.47 4.59 -1.87
C ASP A 22 1.68 5.31 -0.76
N PHE A 23 0.85 4.60 0.00
CA PHE A 23 0.14 5.19 1.14
C PHE A 23 1.12 5.80 2.16
N TYR A 24 2.09 5.01 2.63
CA TYR A 24 3.01 5.46 3.66
C TYR A 24 4.01 6.51 3.14
N ARG A 25 4.45 6.38 1.89
CA ARG A 25 5.25 7.42 1.23
C ARG A 25 4.48 8.73 1.11
N CYS A 26 3.22 8.68 0.71
CA CYS A 26 2.33 9.84 0.60
C CYS A 26 2.16 10.52 1.96
N THR A 27 1.85 9.75 3.02
CA THR A 27 1.70 10.30 4.37
C THR A 27 2.99 10.95 4.89
N ARG A 28 4.17 10.44 4.50
CA ARG A 28 5.45 11.01 4.91
C ARG A 28 5.76 12.32 4.19
N LEU A 29 5.42 12.44 2.90
CA LEU A 29 5.75 13.61 2.09
C LEU A 29 4.73 14.74 2.21
N LEU A 30 3.43 14.40 2.23
CA LEU A 30 2.33 15.36 2.15
C LEU A 30 1.56 15.49 3.48
N GLY A 31 1.77 14.60 4.44
CA GLY A 31 0.96 14.50 5.66
C GLY A 31 -0.33 13.70 5.45
N GLU A 32 -1.24 13.72 6.43
CA GLU A 32 -2.53 13.02 6.36
C GLU A 32 -3.54 13.78 5.48
N VAL A 33 -3.27 13.87 4.18
CA VAL A 33 -4.17 14.47 3.19
C VAL A 33 -5.17 13.44 2.64
N ASP A 34 -6.33 13.93 2.19
CA ASP A 34 -7.40 13.09 1.63
C ASP A 34 -6.94 12.29 0.41
N ASP A 35 -6.01 12.83 -0.38
CA ASP A 35 -5.44 12.14 -1.53
C ASP A 35 -4.68 10.86 -1.15
N CYS A 36 -4.04 10.80 0.03
CA CYS A 36 -3.38 9.57 0.47
C CYS A 36 -4.39 8.47 0.84
N LYS A 37 -5.62 8.82 1.23
CA LYS A 37 -6.63 7.84 1.67
C LYS A 37 -7.07 6.91 0.54
N ILE A 38 -6.87 7.29 -0.72
CA ILE A 38 -7.17 6.44 -1.87
C ILE A 38 -6.32 5.16 -1.81
N PHE A 39 -5.01 5.29 -1.61
CA PHE A 39 -4.07 4.17 -1.53
C PHE A 39 -4.43 3.23 -0.39
N LYS A 40 -4.83 3.80 0.75
CA LYS A 40 -5.34 3.03 1.91
C LYS A 40 -6.53 2.15 1.55
N ARG A 41 -7.55 2.72 0.90
CA ARG A 41 -8.73 1.97 0.46
C ARG A 41 -8.35 0.86 -0.53
N TYR A 42 -7.43 1.13 -1.46
CA TYR A 42 -6.99 0.17 -2.47
C TYR A 42 -6.26 -1.02 -1.84
N PHE A 43 -5.21 -0.80 -1.06
CA PHE A 43 -4.46 -1.92 -0.49
C PHE A 43 -5.29 -2.71 0.53
N GLN A 44 -6.17 -2.06 1.31
CA GLN A 44 -7.08 -2.78 2.22
C GLN A 44 -8.10 -3.66 1.50
N THR A 45 -8.41 -3.38 0.23
CA THR A 45 -9.36 -4.18 -0.56
C THR A 45 -8.67 -5.33 -1.30
N ILE A 46 -7.44 -5.12 -1.78
CA ILE A 46 -6.72 -6.08 -2.64
C ILE A 46 -5.82 -7.00 -1.82
N CYS A 47 -5.18 -6.48 -0.78
CA CYS A 47 -4.20 -7.22 0.00
C CYS A 47 -4.88 -8.20 0.96
N PRO A 48 -4.31 -9.40 1.13
CA PRO A 48 -4.62 -10.23 2.28
C PRO A 48 -4.24 -9.54 3.60
N ASN A 49 -5.08 -9.64 4.63
CA ASN A 49 -4.84 -8.99 5.93
C ASN A 49 -3.51 -9.41 6.57
N PHE A 50 -3.14 -10.68 6.45
CA PHE A 50 -1.89 -11.20 7.03
C PHE A 50 -0.62 -10.57 6.40
N TRP A 51 -0.68 -10.10 5.14
CA TRP A 51 0.43 -9.33 4.56
C TRP A 51 0.52 -7.94 5.15
N ILE A 52 -0.62 -7.26 5.31
CA ILE A 52 -0.68 -5.93 5.91
C ILE A 52 -0.12 -5.97 7.33
N GLU A 53 -0.59 -6.91 8.16
CA GLU A 53 -0.14 -7.09 9.54
C GLU A 53 1.37 -7.36 9.61
N HIS A 54 1.87 -8.29 8.78
CA HIS A 54 3.30 -8.58 8.74
C HIS A 54 4.15 -7.38 8.33
N TRP A 55 3.71 -6.62 7.31
CA TRP A 55 4.42 -5.42 6.88
C TRP A 55 4.34 -4.31 7.93
N ASP A 56 3.21 -4.16 8.63
CA ASP A 56 3.05 -3.21 9.73
C ASP A 56 3.99 -3.52 10.89
N GLU A 57 4.17 -4.79 11.25
CA GLU A 57 5.16 -5.22 12.24
C GLU A 57 6.59 -4.88 11.81
N LEU A 58 6.96 -5.17 10.55
CA LEU A 58 8.28 -4.85 10.01
C LEU A 58 8.53 -3.34 9.99
N ARG A 59 7.53 -2.54 9.64
CA ARG A 59 7.62 -1.07 9.67
C ARG A 59 7.74 -0.55 11.09
N GLY A 60 6.98 -1.08 12.05
CA GLY A 60 7.08 -0.71 13.46
C GLY A 60 8.47 -1.01 14.05
N LYS A 61 9.15 -2.04 13.54
CA LYS A 61 10.54 -2.40 13.90
C LYS A 61 11.59 -1.64 13.09
N GLY A 62 11.21 -0.83 12.10
CA GLY A 62 12.15 -0.16 11.19
C GLY A 62 12.90 -1.11 10.25
N ALA A 63 12.41 -2.33 10.06
CA ALA A 63 13.03 -3.40 9.27
C ALA A 63 12.34 -3.66 7.93
N PHE A 64 11.40 -2.79 7.52
CA PHE A 64 10.69 -2.95 6.26
C PHE A 64 11.62 -2.68 5.06
N PRO A 65 11.79 -3.64 4.12
CA PRO A 65 12.76 -3.51 3.03
C PRO A 65 12.26 -2.65 1.85
N GLY A 66 10.99 -2.27 1.87
CA GLY A 66 10.36 -1.55 0.77
C GLY A 66 10.56 -0.03 0.83
N PRO A 67 10.31 0.68 -0.29
CA PRO A 67 10.61 2.10 -0.40
C PRO A 67 9.44 2.95 0.12
N ILE A 68 9.34 3.09 1.44
CA ILE A 68 8.38 3.94 2.16
C ILE A 68 8.99 5.24 2.62
#